data_AF-A0A069CZQ0-F1
#
_entry.id   AF-A0A069CZQ0-F1
#
_cell.length_a   1.000
_cell.length_b   1.000
_cell.length_c   1.000
_cell.angle_alpha   90.00
_cell.angle_beta   90.00
_cell.angle_gamma   90.00
#
_symmetry.space_group_name_H-M   'P 1'
#
loop_
_entity.id
_entity.type
_entity.pdbx_description
1 polymer ?
#
loop_
_entity_poly.entity_id
_entity_poly.type
_entity_poly.pdbx_seq_one_letter_code
_entity_poly.pdbx_strand_id
1 'polypeptide(L)'
;MQQAFTPSNARQNFFAILRDTATEHRPIIIQQKDENLDAVIINRKDYEAMEETMALMMNGQLQDALEREKNSVGVTNIDDIDWDNL
;
A
#
# COMPACT_ATOMS: atom_id res chain seq x y z
N MET A 1 14.34 3.13 -12.41
CA MET A 1 15.09 1.90 -12.08
C MET A 1 15.02 1.72 -10.57
N GLN A 2 14.50 0.58 -10.09
CA GLN A 2 14.53 0.26 -8.64
C GLN A 2 15.99 0.07 -8.22
N GLN A 3 16.41 0.68 -7.11
CA GLN A 3 17.75 0.45 -6.56
C GLN A 3 17.77 -0.93 -5.91
N ALA A 4 18.57 -1.84 -6.47
CA ALA A 4 18.84 -3.14 -5.89
C ALA A 4 20.10 -3.06 -5.03
N PHE A 5 20.00 -3.46 -3.77
CA PHE A 5 21.11 -3.51 -2.82
C PHE A 5 21.58 -4.94 -2.60
N THR A 6 22.89 -5.16 -2.46
CA THR A 6 23.36 -6.42 -1.86
C THR A 6 23.17 -6.36 -0.33
N PRO A 7 23.10 -7.50 0.39
CA PRO A 7 22.96 -7.49 1.86
C PRO A 7 24.07 -6.70 2.56
N SER A 8 25.29 -6.78 2.04
CA SER A 8 26.43 -6.05 2.59
C SER A 8 26.27 -4.53 2.45
N ASN A 9 25.81 -4.07 1.28
CA ASN A 9 25.54 -2.66 1.04
C ASN A 9 24.34 -2.18 1.85
N ALA A 10 23.25 -2.96 1.89
CA ALA A 10 22.07 -2.65 2.68
C ALA A 10 22.38 -2.51 4.17
N ARG A 11 23.22 -3.40 4.73
CA ARG A 11 23.67 -3.30 6.12
C ARG A 11 24.44 -2.01 6.39
N GLN A 12 25.33 -1.60 5.47
CA GLN A 12 26.12 -0.37 5.63
C GLN A 12 25.25 0.88 5.57
N ASN A 13 24.17 0.85 4.79
CA ASN A 13 23.30 2.00 4.52
C ASN A 13 21.91 1.86 5.17
N PHE A 14 21.75 1.02 6.18
CA PHE A 14 20.43 0.59 6.67
C PHE A 14 19.54 1.76 7.10
N PHE A 15 20.07 2.73 7.85
CA PHE A 15 19.30 3.90 8.28
C PHE A 15 18.91 4.84 7.14
N ALA A 16 19.76 4.95 6.10
CA ALA A 16 19.42 5.73 4.90
C ALA A 16 18.28 5.03 4.15
N ILE A 17 18.35 3.71 3.97
CA ILE A 17 17.29 2.90 3.37
C ILE A 17 15.96 3.11 4.10
N LEU A 18 15.94 3.05 5.43
CA LEU A 18 14.71 3.28 6.21
C LEU A 18 14.13 4.69 6.02
N ARG A 19 14.99 5.71 5.92
CA ARG A 19 14.55 7.08 5.66
C ARG A 19 14.00 7.22 4.25
N ASP A 20 14.68 6.64 3.27
CA ASP A 20 14.32 6.73 1.86
C ASP A 20 13.00 5.99 1.60
N THR A 21 12.77 4.81 2.19
CA THR A 21 11.46 4.14 2.09
C THR A 21 10.34 4.95 2.73
N ALA A 22 10.61 5.65 3.84
CA ALA A 22 9.63 6.49 4.53
C ALA A 22 9.30 7.81 3.81
N THR A 23 10.19 8.31 2.96
CA THR A 23 10.06 9.63 2.31
C THR A 23 9.66 9.51 0.86
N GLU A 24 10.23 8.55 0.14
CA GLU A 24 9.95 8.30 -1.27
C GLU A 24 8.73 7.39 -1.47
N HIS A 25 8.22 6.75 -0.40
CA HIS A 25 7.14 5.75 -0.45
C HIS A 25 7.39 4.66 -1.49
N ARG A 26 8.65 4.21 -1.59
CA ARG A 26 9.09 3.21 -2.56
C ARG A 26 9.76 2.03 -1.86
N PRO A 27 9.39 0.79 -2.20
CA PRO A 27 10.08 -0.39 -1.73
C PRO A 27 11.53 -0.41 -2.22
N ILE A 28 12.43 -0.94 -1.40
CA ILE A 28 13.82 -1.22 -1.76
C ILE A 28 14.03 -2.73 -1.77
N ILE A 29 14.68 -3.24 -2.82
CA ILE A 29 14.95 -4.68 -2.99
C ILE A 29 16.39 -4.97 -2.57
N ILE A 30 16.56 -5.93 -1.67
CA ILE A 30 17.84 -6.52 -1.32
C ILE A 30 17.98 -7.81 -2.11
N GLN A 31 18.96 -7.86 -3.01
CA GLN A 31 19.22 -9.00 -3.89
C GLN A 31 20.46 -9.78 -3.46
N GLN A 32 20.37 -11.10 -3.53
CA GLN A 32 21.46 -12.01 -3.21
C GLN A 32 21.87 -12.85 -4.42
N LYS A 33 22.86 -13.73 -4.22
CA LYS A 33 23.21 -14.74 -5.23
C LYS A 33 22.13 -15.80 -5.37
N ASP A 34 21.47 -16.14 -4.27
CA ASP A 34 20.31 -17.02 -4.23
C ASP A 34 19.06 -16.14 -4.19
N GLU A 35 18.30 -16.13 -5.28
CA GLU A 35 17.09 -15.33 -5.45
C GLU A 35 16.01 -15.65 -4.40
N ASN A 36 16.03 -16.85 -3.80
CA ASN A 36 15.11 -17.22 -2.73
C ASN A 36 15.39 -16.48 -1.42
N LEU A 37 16.55 -15.81 -1.32
CA LEU A 37 16.96 -14.99 -0.18
C LEU A 37 16.85 -13.49 -0.47
N ASP A 38 16.25 -13.12 -1.60
CA ASP A 38 15.91 -11.73 -1.88
C ASP A 38 14.86 -11.24 -0.87
N ALA A 39 14.98 -9.98 -0.48
CA ALA A 39 14.09 -9.37 0.51
C ALA A 39 13.65 -7.99 0.04
N VAL A 40 12.45 -7.58 0.45
CA VAL A 40 11.93 -6.24 0.19
C VAL A 40 11.79 -5.50 1.51
N ILE A 41 12.31 -4.28 1.56
CA ILE A 41 12.09 -3.35 2.68
C ILE A 41 11.04 -2.34 2.25
N ILE A 42 9.97 -2.25 3.03
CA ILE A 42 8.85 -1.32 2.84
C ILE A 42 8.70 -0.51 4.12
N ASN A 43 8.31 0.75 4.01
CA ASN A 43 7.91 1.51 5.19
C ASN A 43 6.70 0.84 5.86
N ARG A 44 6.69 0.81 7.20
CA ARG A 44 5.59 0.18 7.94
C ARG A 44 4.20 0.71 7.55
N LYS A 45 4.05 2.03 7.38
CA LYS A 45 2.75 2.63 7.05
C LYS A 45 2.28 2.21 5.66
N ASP A 46 3.21 2.16 4.70
CA ASP A 46 2.89 1.73 3.34
C ASP A 46 2.52 0.24 3.32
N TYR A 47 3.20 -0.59 4.12
CA TYR A 47 2.82 -2.00 4.30
C TYR A 47 1.42 -2.16 4.91
N GLU A 48 1.12 -1.42 5.99
CA GLU A 48 -0.22 -1.44 6.62
C GLU A 48 -1.30 -1.00 5.63
N ALA A 49 -1.06 0.05 4.84
CA ALA A 49 -2.01 0.50 3.81
C ALA A 49 -2.22 -0.53 2.69
N MET A 50 -1.18 -1.29 2.31
CA MET A 50 -1.29 -2.40 1.37
C MET A 50 -2.17 -3.53 1.93
N GLU A 51 -1.95 -3.91 3.20
CA GLU A 51 -2.76 -4.92 3.89
C GLU A 51 -4.23 -4.50 4.00
N GLU A 52 -4.49 -3.25 4.37
CA GLU A 52 -5.85 -2.69 4.42
C GLU A 52 -6.53 -2.72 3.04
N THR A 53 -5.80 -2.29 2.00
CA THR A 53 -6.33 -2.32 0.63
C THR A 53 -6.66 -3.75 0.18
N MET A 54 -5.78 -4.72 0.46
CA MET A 54 -6.04 -6.12 0.16
C MET A 54 -7.25 -6.65 0.94
N ALA A 55 -7.41 -6.28 2.21
CA ALA A 55 -8.58 -6.65 2.99
C ALA A 55 -9.88 -6.10 2.39
N LEU A 56 -9.90 -4.82 1.99
CA LEU A 56 -11.04 -4.17 1.32
C LEU A 56 -11.35 -4.79 -0.05
N MET A 57 -10.33 -5.25 -0.78
CA MET A 57 -10.53 -5.95 -2.05
C MET A 57 -11.15 -7.33 -1.84
N MET A 58 -10.71 -8.06 -0.81
CA MET A 58 -11.17 -9.42 -0.53
C MET A 58 -12.59 -9.48 0.04
N ASN A 59 -13.00 -8.45 0.79
CA ASN A 59 -14.31 -8.43 1.44
C ASN A 59 -15.42 -7.77 0.59
N GLY A 60 -15.14 -7.35 -0.64
CA GLY A 60 -16.12 -6.75 -1.55
C GLY A 60 -16.35 -5.25 -1.34
N GLN A 61 -15.84 -4.66 -0.25
CA GLN A 61 -16.12 -3.26 0.11
C GLN A 61 -15.47 -2.27 -0.85
N LEU A 62 -14.31 -2.61 -1.42
CA LEU A 62 -13.67 -1.74 -2.41
C LEU A 62 -14.50 -1.65 -3.69
N GLN A 63 -15.10 -2.76 -4.13
CA GLN A 63 -15.96 -2.82 -5.31
C GLN A 63 -17.22 -1.97 -5.10
N ASP A 64 -17.87 -2.11 -3.95
CA ASP A 64 -19.05 -1.30 -3.59
C ASP A 64 -18.72 0.21 -3.54
N ALA A 65 -17.57 0.58 -2.97
CA ALA A 65 -17.12 1.96 -2.91
C ALA A 65 -16.84 2.54 -4.31
N LEU A 66 -16.17 1.78 -5.18
CA LEU A 66 -15.88 2.18 -6.56
C LEU A 66 -17.15 2.24 -7.42
N GLU A 67 -18.13 1.35 -7.20
CA GLU A 67 -19.42 1.40 -7.87
C GLU A 67 -20.23 2.64 -7.47
N ARG A 68 -20.21 3.02 -6.19
CA ARG A 68 -20.83 4.27 -5.71
C ARG A 68 -20.13 5.51 -6.27
N GLU A 69 -18.80 5.51 -6.36
CA GLU A 69 -18.04 6.58 -7.01
C GLU A 69 -18.41 6.71 -8.50
N LYS A 70 -18.51 5.60 -9.23
CA LYS A 70 -18.89 5.63 -10.65
C LYS A 70 -20.36 6.00 -10.88
N ASN A 71 -21.24 5.62 -9.96
CA ASN A 71 -22.66 5.92 -10.01
C ASN A 71 -23.02 7.27 -9.37
N SER A 72 -22.05 8.10 -8.97
CA SER A 72 -22.29 9.47 -8.50
C SER A 72 -22.64 10.41 -9.67
N VAL A 73 -23.71 10.09 -10.39
CA VAL A 73 -24.39 10.98 -11.34
C VAL A 73 -25.48 11.79 -10.65
N GLY A 74 -25.77 11.52 -9.37
CA GLY A 74 -26.72 12.24 -8.56
C GLY A 74 -26.11 12.62 -7.21
N VAL A 75 -26.08 13.92 -6.91
CA VAL A 75 -25.88 14.40 -5.55
C VAL A 75 -27.14 14.00 -4.78
N THR A 76 -27.07 12.99 -3.90
CA THR A 76 -28.17 12.70 -2.98
C THR A 76 -28.06 13.69 -1.82
N ASN A 77 -29.14 14.44 -1.56
CA ASN A 77 -29.19 15.33 -0.40
C ASN A 77 -29.11 14.47 0.88
N ILE A 78 -28.29 14.89 1.85
CA ILE A 78 -28.13 14.19 3.13
C ILE A 78 -29.48 14.04 3.86
N ASP A 79 -30.40 14.97 3.62
CA ASP A 79 -31.74 14.96 4.21
C ASP A 79 -32.67 13.89 3.59
N ASP A 80 -32.32 13.33 2.44
CA ASP A 80 -33.12 12.30 1.74
C ASP A 80 -32.65 10.87 2.03
N ILE A 81 -31.61 10.70 2.87
CA ILE A 81 -31.10 9.39 3.26
C ILE A 81 -31.90 8.89 4.45
N ASP A 82 -32.58 7.75 4.29
CA ASP A 82 -33.24 7.05 5.40
C ASP A 82 -32.20 6.30 6.24
N TRP A 83 -31.65 7.00 7.23
CA TRP A 83 -30.62 6.50 8.14
C TRP A 83 -31.09 5.31 8.99
N ASP A 84 -32.39 5.11 9.14
CA ASP A 84 -32.95 4.03 9.95
C ASP A 84 -32.95 2.67 9.22
N ASN A 85 -32.61 2.63 7.93
CA ASN A 85 -32.65 1.42 7.12
C ASN A 85 -31.42 1.26 6.21
N LEU A 86 -30.23 1.41 6.81
CA LEU A 86 -28.92 1.32 6.17
C LEU A 86 -28.21 -0.01 6.48
#